data_AF-A0A5A7QCP6-F1
#
_entry.id   AF-A0A5A7QCP6-F1
#
_cell.length_a   1.000
_cell.length_b   1.000
_cell.length_c   1.000
_cell.angle_alpha   90.00
_cell.angle_beta   90.00
_cell.angle_gamma   90.00
#
_symmetry.space_group_name_H-M   'P 1'
#
loop_
_entity.id
_entity.type
_entity.pdbx_description
1 polymer ?
#
loop_
_entity_poly.entity_id
_entity_poly.type
_entity_poly.pdbx_seq_one_letter_code
_entity_poly.pdbx_strand_id
1 'polypeptide(L)'
;MGHNIEQYTWASELKPLLSKAMNKIMKSNPALYVLRERIRKGLQLYSSEPTEPYFSSQNYGEIFRNRIIWFVDDTNVYCVTIHNTSKGNLTTEPFNGAIFIFNPRTGLLFLKVIHTSVWAGQKRLGHLAKWKTAEEVAALIRPLPVEKQPEQIIVTRNGMLDPLEVHLLDFPNIVIKGSELQLPFQACLKIHKFGDLILKATEPQMAKLLLKPDKTITTEPHHIWPSLSDDQWTK
;
A
#
# COMPACT_ATOMS: atom_id res chain seq x y z
N MET A 1 20.90 -27.04 51.72
CA MET A 1 21.58 -26.27 50.66
C MET A 1 20.50 -25.61 49.81
N GLY A 2 20.03 -24.43 50.22
CA GLY A 2 19.12 -23.63 49.40
C GLY A 2 19.97 -22.82 48.44
N HIS A 3 19.89 -23.12 47.15
CA HIS A 3 20.50 -22.27 46.13
C HIS A 3 19.87 -20.89 46.22
N ASN A 4 20.66 -19.91 46.67
CA ASN A 4 20.37 -18.49 46.47
C ASN A 4 20.22 -18.29 44.97
N ILE A 5 18.98 -18.07 44.53
CA ILE A 5 18.70 -17.55 43.21
C ILE A 5 19.33 -16.17 43.18
N GLU A 6 20.39 -16.00 42.39
CA GLU A 6 21.05 -14.73 42.15
C GLU A 6 19.97 -13.69 41.81
N GLN A 7 19.72 -12.76 42.72
CA GLN A 7 18.91 -11.58 42.43
C GLN A 7 19.70 -10.78 41.40
N TYR A 8 19.25 -10.84 40.15
CA TYR A 8 19.76 -10.02 39.05
C TYR A 8 19.96 -8.57 39.54
N THR A 9 21.21 -8.13 39.53
CA THR A 9 21.62 -6.76 39.90
C THR A 9 21.16 -5.80 38.82
N TRP A 10 19.93 -5.31 38.94
CA TRP A 10 19.48 -4.17 38.16
C TRP A 10 20.27 -2.93 38.60
N ALA A 11 20.95 -2.26 37.67
CA ALA A 11 21.45 -0.92 37.92
C ALA A 11 20.29 -0.02 38.41
N SER A 12 20.55 0.85 39.38
CA SER A 12 19.52 1.60 40.13
C SER A 12 18.48 2.32 39.26
N GLU A 13 18.91 2.84 38.09
CA GLU A 13 18.09 3.57 37.13
C GLU A 13 17.40 2.67 36.08
N LEU A 14 17.85 1.42 35.93
CA LEU A 14 17.41 0.53 34.85
C LEU A 14 15.99 0.01 35.07
N LYS A 15 15.62 -0.28 36.32
CA LYS A 15 14.29 -0.78 36.68
C LYS A 15 13.16 0.22 36.39
N PRO A 16 13.23 1.51 36.83
CA PRO A 16 12.20 2.48 36.47
C PRO A 16 12.17 2.82 34.99
N LEU A 17 13.33 2.82 34.31
CA LEU A 17 13.41 3.00 32.85
C LEU A 17 12.67 1.88 32.11
N LEU A 18 12.97 0.62 32.44
CA LEU A 18 12.33 -0.53 31.81
C LEU A 18 10.84 -0.60 32.10
N SER A 19 10.42 -0.27 33.32
CA SER A 19 8.98 -0.22 33.64
C SER A 19 8.24 0.80 32.76
N LYS A 20 8.80 2.00 32.57
CA LYS A 20 8.23 3.02 31.67
C LYS A 20 8.28 2.58 30.21
N ALA A 21 9.39 2.03 29.76
CA ALA A 21 9.58 1.56 28.39
C ALA A 21 8.60 0.42 28.05
N MET A 22 8.50 -0.59 28.91
CA MET A 22 7.58 -1.72 28.73
C MET A 22 6.12 -1.27 28.70
N ASN A 23 5.71 -0.36 29.59
CA ASN A 23 4.37 0.22 29.56
C ASN A 23 4.08 0.92 28.22
N LYS A 24 5.07 1.64 27.66
CA LYS A 24 4.93 2.30 26.35
C LYS A 24 4.86 1.28 25.21
N ILE A 25 5.73 0.26 25.23
CA ILE A 25 5.78 -0.83 24.24
C ILE A 25 4.44 -1.58 24.22
N MET A 26 3.92 -1.99 25.37
CA MET A 26 2.66 -2.76 25.45
C MET A 26 1.46 -2.01 24.86
N LYS A 27 1.44 -0.68 24.95
CA LYS A 27 0.36 0.15 24.40
C LYS A 27 0.54 0.47 22.92
N SER A 28 1.76 0.79 22.51
CA SER A 28 2.04 1.48 21.23
C SER A 28 2.71 0.60 20.17
N ASN A 29 3.08 -0.64 20.49
CA ASN A 29 3.76 -1.53 19.54
C ASN A 29 2.79 -1.99 18.42
N PRO A 30 3.07 -1.70 17.14
CA PRO A 30 2.24 -2.10 16.01
C PRO A 30 2.05 -3.62 15.89
N ALA A 31 3.07 -4.42 16.17
CA ALA A 31 2.97 -5.87 16.10
C ALA A 31 2.03 -6.44 17.19
N LEU A 32 2.07 -5.87 18.41
CA LEU A 32 1.13 -6.22 19.47
C LEU A 32 -0.30 -5.73 19.15
N TYR A 33 -0.43 -4.62 18.44
CA TYR A 33 -1.73 -4.16 17.93
C TYR A 33 -2.31 -5.15 16.91
N VAL A 34 -1.54 -5.54 15.89
CA VAL A 34 -1.95 -6.54 14.89
C VAL A 34 -2.32 -7.87 15.55
N LEU A 35 -1.57 -8.31 16.56
CA LEU A 35 -1.90 -9.52 17.33
C LEU A 35 -3.24 -9.39 18.05
N ARG A 36 -3.48 -8.27 18.75
CA ARG A 36 -4.75 -7.99 19.44
C ARG A 36 -5.92 -7.99 18.47
N GLU A 37 -5.80 -7.31 17.33
CA GLU A 37 -6.87 -7.24 16.32
C GLU A 37 -7.15 -8.60 15.69
N ARG A 38 -6.14 -9.43 15.44
CA ARG A 38 -6.34 -10.81 14.97
C ARG A 38 -7.08 -11.67 15.98
N ILE A 39 -6.72 -11.57 17.27
CA ILE A 39 -7.43 -12.27 18.36
C ILE A 39 -8.88 -11.78 18.43
N ARG A 40 -9.09 -10.46 18.37
CA ARG A 40 -10.41 -9.82 18.40
C ARG A 40 -11.31 -10.27 17.24
N LYS A 41 -10.79 -10.27 16.00
CA LYS A 41 -11.47 -10.79 14.80
C LYS A 41 -11.77 -12.28 14.93
N GLY A 42 -10.81 -13.08 15.43
CA GLY A 42 -10.99 -14.52 15.64
C GLY A 42 -12.07 -14.85 16.68
N LEU A 43 -12.21 -14.02 17.72
CA LEU A 43 -13.24 -14.12 18.75
C LEU A 43 -14.54 -13.38 18.40
N GLN A 44 -14.61 -12.71 17.24
CA GLN A 44 -15.77 -11.93 16.79
C GLN A 44 -16.21 -10.82 17.77
N LEU A 45 -15.26 -10.21 18.47
CA LEU A 45 -15.54 -9.12 19.42
C LEU A 45 -15.52 -7.77 18.70
N TYR A 46 -16.61 -7.00 18.73
CA TYR A 46 -16.69 -5.70 18.07
C TYR A 46 -16.68 -4.56 19.11
N SER A 47 -15.80 -3.59 18.94
CA SER A 47 -15.72 -2.35 19.72
C SER A 47 -16.05 -1.17 18.81
N SER A 48 -16.75 -0.17 19.33
CA SER A 48 -17.07 1.08 18.63
C SER A 48 -16.02 2.18 18.86
N GLU A 49 -14.79 1.79 19.22
CA GLU A 49 -13.69 2.75 19.41
C GLU A 49 -13.47 3.62 18.16
N PRO A 50 -13.16 4.92 18.33
CA PRO A 50 -12.92 5.82 17.21
C PRO A 50 -11.65 5.38 16.48
N THR A 51 -11.82 4.75 15.32
CA THR A 51 -10.74 4.50 14.38
C THR A 51 -10.32 5.79 13.68
N GLU A 52 -9.09 5.87 13.18
CA GLU A 52 -8.74 6.97 12.29
C GLU A 52 -9.73 7.02 11.12
N PRO A 53 -10.26 8.21 10.78
CA PRO A 53 -11.27 8.31 9.73
C PRO A 53 -10.64 7.95 8.39
N TYR A 54 -11.39 7.18 7.59
CA TYR A 54 -11.03 6.85 6.22
C TYR A 54 -10.90 8.10 5.36
N PHE A 55 -10.20 7.95 4.23
CA PHE A 55 -10.11 8.99 3.23
C PHE A 55 -11.46 9.13 2.51
N SER A 56 -12.05 10.31 2.58
CA SER A 56 -13.42 10.62 2.14
C SER A 56 -13.49 12.00 1.50
N SER A 57 -14.66 12.39 0.99
CA SER A 57 -14.86 13.72 0.41
C SER A 57 -14.69 14.85 1.44
N GLN A 58 -14.95 14.57 2.73
CA GLN A 58 -14.86 15.56 3.81
C GLN A 58 -13.41 15.93 4.14
N ASN A 59 -12.47 15.00 3.96
CA ASN A 59 -11.04 15.19 4.20
C ASN A 59 -10.20 15.14 2.91
N TYR A 60 -10.83 15.33 1.74
CA TYR A 60 -10.16 15.25 0.45
C TYR A 60 -8.94 16.18 0.36
N GLY A 61 -9.05 17.39 0.92
CA GLY A 61 -7.96 18.39 0.91
C GLY A 61 -6.70 17.96 1.68
N GLU A 62 -6.75 16.92 2.51
CA GLU A 62 -5.58 16.44 3.25
C GLU A 62 -4.48 15.88 2.35
N ILE A 63 -4.83 15.40 1.14
CA ILE A 63 -3.88 14.80 0.20
C ILE A 63 -2.88 15.80 -0.38
N PHE A 64 -3.21 17.09 -0.30
CA PHE A 64 -2.38 18.19 -0.82
C PHE A 64 -1.60 18.92 0.29
N ARG A 65 -1.71 18.47 1.54
CA ARG A 65 -0.91 19.02 2.65
C ARG A 65 0.57 18.69 2.45
N ASN A 66 1.43 19.35 3.23
CA ASN A 66 2.88 19.15 3.17
C ASN A 66 3.33 17.83 3.81
N ARG A 67 2.82 16.70 3.30
CA ARG A 67 3.20 15.33 3.67
C ARG A 67 3.42 14.50 2.42
N ILE A 68 4.24 13.46 2.51
CA ILE A 68 4.39 12.51 1.40
C ILE A 68 3.31 11.44 1.55
N ILE A 69 2.34 11.45 0.64
CA ILE A 69 1.22 10.52 0.64
C ILE A 69 1.30 9.65 -0.61
N TRP A 70 1.12 8.34 -0.46
CA TRP A 70 1.03 7.42 -1.59
C TRP A 70 -0.34 6.76 -1.64
N PHE A 71 -0.95 6.75 -2.81
CA PHE A 71 -2.06 5.88 -3.12
C PHE A 71 -1.54 4.53 -3.61
N VAL A 72 -2.11 3.44 -3.11
CA VAL A 72 -1.82 2.07 -3.56
C VAL A 72 -3.12 1.46 -4.08
N ASP A 73 -3.10 1.06 -5.35
CA ASP A 73 -4.19 0.32 -5.99
C ASP A 73 -3.69 -1.05 -6.47
N ASP A 74 -4.34 -2.10 -5.95
CA ASP A 74 -4.05 -3.50 -6.23
C ASP A 74 -5.11 -4.14 -7.15
N THR A 75 -5.96 -3.33 -7.78
CA THR A 75 -7.09 -3.78 -8.59
C THR A 75 -6.65 -4.64 -9.78
N ASN A 76 -5.56 -4.27 -10.46
CA ASN A 76 -5.06 -4.94 -11.66
C ASN A 76 -3.80 -5.79 -11.41
N VAL A 77 -3.57 -6.24 -10.17
CA VAL A 77 -2.38 -7.05 -9.83
C VAL A 77 -2.54 -8.49 -10.28
N TYR A 78 -3.70 -9.09 -10.04
CA TYR A 78 -4.02 -10.43 -10.48
C TYR A 78 -5.24 -10.37 -11.41
N CYS A 79 -4.96 -10.43 -12.70
CA CYS A 79 -5.96 -10.39 -13.75
C CYS A 79 -5.99 -11.72 -14.50
N VAL A 80 -7.19 -12.18 -14.85
CA VAL A 80 -7.41 -13.44 -15.56
C VAL A 80 -8.26 -13.22 -16.80
N THR A 81 -7.94 -13.98 -17.84
CA THR A 81 -8.81 -14.18 -18.99
C THR A 81 -9.59 -15.47 -18.78
N ILE A 82 -10.86 -15.50 -19.15
CA ILE A 82 -11.72 -16.67 -19.00
C ILE A 82 -11.92 -17.29 -20.38
N HIS A 83 -11.66 -18.58 -20.51
CA HIS A 83 -11.84 -19.35 -21.75
C HIS A 83 -12.72 -20.56 -21.51
N ASN A 84 -13.60 -20.83 -22.49
CA ASN A 84 -14.39 -22.04 -22.53
C ASN A 84 -13.54 -23.20 -23.06
N THR A 85 -13.40 -24.24 -22.26
CA THR A 85 -12.83 -25.49 -22.74
C THR A 85 -13.80 -26.21 -23.66
N SER A 86 -13.28 -27.06 -24.54
CA SER A 86 -14.07 -27.92 -25.43
C SER A 86 -15.04 -28.85 -24.70
N LYS A 87 -14.83 -29.09 -23.40
CA LYS A 87 -15.70 -29.87 -22.51
C LYS A 87 -16.78 -29.04 -21.81
N GLY A 88 -16.90 -27.74 -22.11
CA GLY A 88 -17.88 -26.83 -21.50
C GLY A 88 -17.49 -26.26 -20.14
N ASN A 89 -16.29 -26.58 -19.61
CA ASN A 89 -15.80 -25.99 -18.36
C ASN A 89 -15.14 -24.63 -18.63
N LEU A 90 -15.37 -23.67 -17.72
CA LEU A 90 -14.66 -22.40 -17.70
C LEU A 90 -13.26 -22.60 -17.10
N THR A 91 -12.24 -22.15 -17.82
CA THR A 91 -10.85 -22.12 -17.34
C THR A 91 -10.36 -20.68 -17.31
N THR A 92 -9.42 -20.38 -16.42
CA THR A 92 -8.87 -19.03 -16.26
C THR A 92 -7.37 -19.05 -16.45
N GLU A 93 -6.85 -18.27 -17.39
CA GLU A 93 -5.41 -18.04 -17.55
C GLU A 93 -5.04 -16.65 -17.01
N PRO A 94 -4.04 -16.56 -16.12
CA PRO A 94 -3.56 -15.28 -15.65
C PRO A 94 -2.73 -14.58 -16.74
N PHE A 95 -2.80 -13.26 -16.78
CA PHE A 95 -1.88 -12.44 -17.56
C PHE A 95 -1.12 -11.47 -16.64
N ASN A 96 -0.13 -10.76 -17.19
CA ASN A 96 0.67 -9.82 -16.43
C ASN A 96 -0.22 -8.75 -15.79
N GLY A 97 -0.01 -8.51 -14.50
CA GLY A 97 -0.67 -7.44 -13.76
C GLY A 97 0.28 -6.31 -13.42
N ALA A 98 -0.23 -5.29 -12.75
CA ALA A 98 0.59 -4.25 -12.19
C ALA A 98 0.04 -3.70 -10.88
N ILE A 99 0.95 -3.34 -9.98
CA ILE A 99 0.68 -2.53 -8.79
C ILE A 99 0.81 -1.07 -9.20
N PHE A 100 -0.20 -0.28 -8.85
CA PHE A 100 -0.22 1.14 -9.13
C PHE A 100 0.02 1.92 -7.83
N ILE A 101 1.16 2.61 -7.75
CA ILE A 101 1.53 3.44 -6.58
C ILE A 101 1.70 4.88 -7.04
N PHE A 102 0.86 5.78 -6.53
CA PHE A 102 0.79 7.15 -7.02
C PHE A 102 0.97 8.17 -5.90
N ASN A 103 1.86 9.15 -6.15
CA ASN A 103 2.02 10.31 -5.29
C ASN A 103 1.18 11.49 -5.85
N PRO A 104 0.08 11.88 -5.18
CA PRO A 104 -0.86 12.88 -5.67
C PRO A 104 -0.32 14.31 -5.59
N ARG A 105 0.82 14.55 -4.93
CA ARG A 105 1.44 15.87 -4.85
C ARG A 105 2.48 16.10 -5.94
N THR A 106 3.22 15.07 -6.30
CA THR A 106 4.29 15.17 -7.32
C THR A 106 3.83 14.69 -8.69
N GLY A 107 2.70 14.00 -8.77
CA GLY A 107 2.26 13.32 -9.99
C GLY A 107 3.08 12.06 -10.32
N LEU A 108 3.97 11.64 -9.40
CA LEU A 108 4.86 10.51 -9.62
C LEU A 108 4.10 9.19 -9.48
N LEU A 109 4.18 8.35 -10.51
CA LEU A 109 3.65 7.01 -10.57
C LEU A 109 4.80 5.99 -10.55
N PHE A 110 4.75 5.08 -9.59
CA PHE A 110 5.51 3.83 -9.63
C PHE A 110 4.56 2.73 -10.08
N LEU A 111 4.84 2.17 -11.25
CA LEU A 111 4.09 1.09 -11.84
C LEU A 111 4.95 -0.18 -11.78
N LYS A 112 4.66 -1.07 -10.83
CA LYS A 112 5.36 -2.35 -10.70
C LYS A 112 4.63 -3.42 -11.49
N VAL A 113 5.26 -3.94 -12.53
CA VAL A 113 4.74 -5.07 -13.30
C VAL A 113 4.94 -6.35 -12.51
N ILE A 114 3.86 -7.14 -12.41
CA ILE A 114 3.85 -8.47 -11.82
C ILE A 114 3.66 -9.48 -12.95
N HIS A 115 4.73 -10.20 -13.26
CA HIS A 115 4.74 -11.20 -14.32
C HIS A 115 4.00 -12.47 -13.90
N THR A 116 3.44 -13.20 -14.87
CA THR A 116 2.67 -14.44 -14.64
C THR A 116 3.45 -15.53 -13.91
N SER A 117 4.79 -15.53 -14.00
CA SER A 117 5.65 -16.47 -13.28
C SER A 117 5.47 -16.44 -11.76
N VAL A 118 5.04 -15.31 -11.19
CA VAL A 118 4.76 -15.17 -9.75
C VAL A 118 3.60 -16.07 -9.31
N TRP A 119 2.68 -16.38 -10.23
CA TRP A 119 1.49 -17.19 -9.96
C TRP A 119 1.72 -18.70 -10.17
N ALA A 120 2.85 -19.08 -10.78
CA ALA A 120 3.14 -20.47 -11.12
C ALA A 120 3.23 -21.36 -9.88
N GLY A 121 2.46 -22.45 -9.87
CA GLY A 121 2.42 -23.42 -8.76
C GLY A 121 1.71 -22.94 -7.49
N GLN A 122 1.14 -21.73 -7.49
CA GLN A 122 0.48 -21.16 -6.32
C GLN A 122 -1.03 -21.41 -6.30
N LYS A 123 -1.61 -21.42 -5.10
CA LYS A 123 -3.05 -21.54 -4.88
C LYS A 123 -3.59 -20.28 -4.18
N ARG A 124 -4.90 -20.05 -4.28
CA ARG A 124 -5.59 -18.88 -3.66
C ARG A 124 -4.97 -17.55 -4.12
N LEU A 125 -4.79 -17.41 -5.43
CA LEU A 125 -4.06 -16.32 -6.08
C LEU A 125 -4.60 -14.93 -5.74
N GLY A 126 -5.92 -14.77 -5.56
CA GLY A 126 -6.51 -13.49 -5.16
C GLY A 126 -6.07 -13.02 -3.76
N HIS A 127 -5.79 -13.94 -2.83
CA HIS A 127 -5.22 -13.59 -1.54
C HIS A 127 -3.71 -13.33 -1.68
N LEU A 128 -3.00 -14.19 -2.40
CA LEU A 128 -1.56 -14.02 -2.67
C LEU A 128 -1.25 -12.67 -3.32
N ALA A 129 -2.09 -12.19 -4.25
CA ALA A 129 -1.93 -10.90 -4.91
C ALA A 129 -1.84 -9.73 -3.93
N LYS A 130 -2.66 -9.74 -2.87
CA LYS A 130 -2.65 -8.69 -1.84
C LYS A 130 -1.35 -8.69 -1.03
N TRP A 131 -0.92 -9.88 -0.62
CA TRP A 131 0.34 -10.06 0.12
C TRP A 131 1.55 -9.70 -0.73
N LYS A 132 1.58 -10.13 -1.99
CA LYS A 132 2.64 -9.76 -2.93
C LYS A 132 2.66 -8.25 -3.17
N THR A 133 1.50 -7.61 -3.23
CA THR A 133 1.42 -6.16 -3.34
C THR A 133 2.03 -5.46 -2.13
N ALA A 134 1.68 -5.89 -0.91
CA ALA A 134 2.24 -5.31 0.31
C ALA A 134 3.76 -5.53 0.43
N GLU A 135 4.23 -6.71 0.03
CA GLU A 135 5.67 -7.04 -0.05
C GLU A 135 6.42 -6.08 -0.99
N GLU A 136 5.92 -5.88 -2.21
CA GLU A 136 6.54 -5.00 -3.21
C GLU A 136 6.48 -3.51 -2.80
N VAL A 137 5.40 -3.08 -2.15
CA VAL A 137 5.29 -1.72 -1.57
C VAL A 137 6.34 -1.53 -0.48
N ALA A 138 6.49 -2.49 0.44
CA ALA A 138 7.52 -2.43 1.47
C ALA A 138 8.94 -2.46 0.86
N ALA A 139 9.16 -3.29 -0.15
CA ALA A 139 10.43 -3.36 -0.88
C ALA A 139 10.77 -2.06 -1.61
N LEU A 140 9.77 -1.30 -2.07
CA LEU A 140 9.97 0.02 -2.66
C LEU A 140 10.34 1.09 -1.61
N ILE A 141 9.80 0.98 -0.39
CA ILE A 141 10.06 1.96 0.69
C ILE A 141 11.43 1.74 1.33
N ARG A 142 11.85 0.49 1.56
CA ARG A 142 13.13 0.12 2.19
C ARG A 142 14.37 0.86 1.67
N PRO A 143 14.60 0.99 0.35
CA PRO A 143 15.77 1.68 -0.19
C PRO A 143 15.64 3.20 -0.19
N LEU A 144 14.46 3.77 0.12
CA LEU A 144 14.29 5.21 0.12
C LEU A 144 14.88 5.84 1.39
N PRO A 145 15.56 6.99 1.27
CA PRO A 145 16.00 7.75 2.43
C PRO A 145 14.77 8.23 3.22
N VAL A 146 14.91 8.38 4.54
CA VAL A 146 13.80 8.62 5.47
C VAL A 146 12.98 9.85 5.07
N GLU A 147 13.61 10.87 4.49
CA GLU A 147 12.95 12.11 4.05
C GLU A 147 12.05 11.92 2.82
N LYS A 148 12.24 10.83 2.07
CA LYS A 148 11.43 10.51 0.88
C LYS A 148 10.43 9.38 1.13
N GLN A 149 10.44 8.78 2.33
CA GLN A 149 9.47 7.76 2.69
C GLN A 149 8.08 8.39 2.84
N PRO A 150 7.01 7.68 2.45
CA PRO A 150 5.66 8.18 2.65
C PRO A 150 5.34 8.24 4.14
N GLU A 151 4.77 9.36 4.60
CA GLU A 151 4.21 9.47 5.95
C GLU A 151 2.86 8.76 6.03
N GLN A 152 2.15 8.65 4.89
CA GLN A 152 0.83 8.05 4.82
C GLN A 152 0.65 7.25 3.53
N ILE A 153 0.07 6.06 3.65
CA ILE A 153 -0.33 5.21 2.54
C ILE A 153 -1.85 5.07 2.57
N ILE A 154 -2.50 5.45 1.48
CA ILE A 154 -3.94 5.33 1.30
C ILE A 154 -4.21 4.18 0.32
N VAL A 155 -4.94 3.17 0.77
CA VAL A 155 -5.34 2.05 -0.07
C VAL A 155 -6.72 2.29 -0.69
N THR A 156 -6.88 1.94 -1.96
CA THR A 156 -8.18 1.99 -2.63
C THR A 156 -9.12 0.87 -2.16
N ARG A 157 -8.57 -0.29 -1.81
CA ARG A 157 -9.34 -1.47 -1.37
C ARG A 157 -8.97 -1.85 0.06
N ASN A 158 -9.97 -1.92 0.94
CA ASN A 158 -9.77 -2.26 2.37
C ASN A 158 -9.11 -3.62 2.60
N GLY A 159 -9.18 -4.54 1.63
CA GLY A 159 -8.49 -5.82 1.70
C GLY A 159 -6.95 -5.71 1.74
N MET A 160 -6.38 -4.54 1.45
CA MET A 160 -4.95 -4.25 1.51
C MET A 160 -4.46 -3.72 2.86
N LEU A 161 -5.36 -3.35 3.76
CA LEU A 161 -5.00 -2.84 5.09
C LEU A 161 -4.21 -3.89 5.88
N ASP A 162 -4.81 -5.06 6.11
CA ASP A 162 -4.18 -6.13 6.90
C ASP A 162 -2.80 -6.57 6.35
N PRO A 163 -2.60 -6.79 5.03
CA PRO A 163 -1.27 -7.13 4.50
C PRO A 163 -0.24 -6.01 4.65
N LEU A 164 -0.60 -4.74 4.44
CA LEU A 164 0.33 -3.63 4.58
C LEU A 164 0.73 -3.41 6.03
N GLU A 165 -0.19 -3.52 6.98
CA GLU A 165 0.11 -3.42 8.42
C GLU A 165 1.17 -4.44 8.85
N VAL A 166 1.12 -5.66 8.27
CA VAL A 166 2.08 -6.72 8.57
C VAL A 166 3.44 -6.47 7.90
N HIS A 167 3.46 -6.05 6.63
CA HIS A 167 4.71 -5.84 5.90
C HIS A 167 5.43 -4.54 6.27
N LEU A 168 4.73 -3.57 6.84
CA LEU A 168 5.26 -2.27 7.23
C LEU A 168 5.51 -2.14 8.75
N LEU A 169 5.58 -3.26 9.48
CA LEU A 169 5.96 -3.25 10.91
C LEU A 169 7.33 -2.61 11.17
N ASP A 170 8.24 -2.69 10.19
CA ASP A 170 9.56 -2.04 10.23
C ASP A 170 9.48 -0.51 10.10
N PHE A 171 8.32 0.03 9.69
CA PHE A 171 8.08 1.45 9.43
C PHE A 171 6.94 2.00 10.30
N PRO A 172 7.15 2.13 11.63
CA PRO A 172 6.08 2.47 12.57
C PRO A 172 5.51 3.89 12.41
N ASN A 173 6.18 4.76 11.65
CA ASN A 173 5.75 6.14 11.41
C ASN A 173 4.82 6.28 10.20
N ILE A 174 4.62 5.21 9.42
CA ILE A 174 3.78 5.25 8.22
C ILE A 174 2.34 4.94 8.62
N VAL A 175 1.44 5.90 8.40
CA VAL A 175 0.01 5.72 8.65
C VAL A 175 -0.64 5.02 7.46
N ILE A 176 -1.34 3.92 7.72
CA ILE A 176 -2.06 3.17 6.69
C ILE A 176 -3.55 3.49 6.83
N LYS A 177 -4.19 3.97 5.75
CA LYS A 177 -5.58 4.42 5.75
C LYS A 177 -6.38 3.83 4.58
N GLY A 178 -7.63 3.45 4.82
CA GLY A 178 -8.57 3.05 3.78
C GLY A 178 -9.21 4.25 3.08
N SER A 179 -9.65 4.06 1.84
CA SER A 179 -10.43 5.05 1.08
C SER A 179 -11.89 4.64 0.98
N GLU A 180 -12.80 5.56 1.29
CA GLU A 180 -14.23 5.45 0.95
C GLU A 180 -14.50 5.91 -0.49
N LEU A 181 -13.60 6.74 -1.04
CA LEU A 181 -13.68 7.19 -2.41
C LEU A 181 -13.25 6.08 -3.37
N GLN A 182 -14.09 5.80 -4.36
CA GLN A 182 -13.75 4.92 -5.47
C GLN A 182 -12.93 5.70 -6.50
N LEU A 183 -11.61 5.67 -6.34
CA LEU A 183 -10.69 6.34 -7.25
C LEU A 183 -10.49 5.47 -8.51
N PRO A 184 -10.66 6.02 -9.73
CA PRO A 184 -10.65 5.25 -10.97
C PRO A 184 -9.23 4.93 -11.48
N PHE A 185 -8.27 4.61 -10.60
CA PHE A 185 -6.89 4.29 -11.00
C PHE A 185 -6.81 3.06 -11.91
N GLN A 186 -7.78 2.15 -11.82
CA GLN A 186 -7.92 1.02 -12.73
C GLN A 186 -8.00 1.46 -14.20
N ALA A 187 -8.65 2.59 -14.49
CA ALA A 187 -8.82 3.11 -15.84
C ALA A 187 -7.49 3.57 -16.45
N CYS A 188 -6.51 3.98 -15.63
CA CYS A 188 -5.20 4.38 -16.11
C CYS A 188 -4.52 3.24 -16.86
N LEU A 189 -4.66 1.99 -16.42
CA LEU A 189 -4.01 0.86 -17.11
C LEU A 189 -4.62 0.54 -18.49
N LYS A 190 -5.81 1.07 -18.80
CA LYS A 190 -6.42 0.96 -20.14
C LYS A 190 -5.76 1.89 -21.16
N ILE A 191 -4.93 2.83 -20.71
CA ILE A 191 -4.13 3.68 -21.60
C ILE A 191 -3.13 2.79 -22.36
N HIS A 192 -3.14 2.86 -23.69
CA HIS A 192 -2.32 2.02 -24.57
C HIS A 192 -0.86 1.88 -24.12
N LYS A 193 -0.24 3.00 -23.73
CA LYS A 193 1.16 3.00 -23.27
C LYS A 193 1.40 2.12 -22.03
N PHE A 194 0.48 2.13 -21.07
CA PHE A 194 0.61 1.32 -19.85
C PHE A 194 0.22 -0.13 -20.10
N GLY A 195 -0.86 -0.36 -20.86
CA GLY A 195 -1.28 -1.71 -21.27
C GLY A 195 -0.17 -2.45 -22.02
N ASP A 196 0.45 -1.80 -23.01
CA ASP A 196 1.56 -2.37 -23.77
C ASP A 196 2.78 -2.68 -22.90
N LEU A 197 3.12 -1.79 -21.97
CA LEU A 197 4.25 -1.97 -21.06
C LEU A 197 4.05 -3.21 -20.17
N ILE A 198 2.83 -3.43 -19.68
CA ILE A 198 2.50 -4.57 -18.81
C ILE A 198 2.44 -5.86 -19.61
N LEU A 199 1.77 -5.85 -20.77
CA LEU A 199 1.57 -7.05 -21.58
C LEU A 199 2.87 -7.55 -22.24
N LYS A 200 3.76 -6.64 -22.66
CA LYS A 200 5.03 -7.00 -23.33
C LYS A 200 6.14 -7.37 -22.35
N ALA A 201 5.97 -7.16 -21.05
CA ALA A 201 7.00 -7.46 -20.06
C ALA A 201 7.24 -8.97 -19.93
N THR A 202 8.50 -9.38 -20.03
CA THR A 202 8.93 -10.78 -19.85
C THR A 202 9.36 -11.10 -18.42
N GLU A 203 9.54 -10.07 -17.59
CA GLU A 203 9.97 -10.18 -16.20
C GLU A 203 9.33 -9.10 -15.31
N PRO A 204 9.27 -9.29 -13.98
CA PRO A 204 8.82 -8.26 -13.06
C PRO A 204 9.75 -7.04 -13.09
N GLN A 205 9.21 -5.87 -13.40
CA GLN A 205 9.98 -4.63 -13.50
C GLN A 205 9.24 -3.43 -12.89
N MET A 206 10.00 -2.44 -12.43
CA MET A 206 9.47 -1.19 -11.90
C MET A 206 9.61 -0.08 -12.94
N ALA A 207 8.48 0.47 -13.40
CA ALA A 207 8.46 1.65 -14.26
C ALA A 207 8.15 2.90 -13.42
N LYS A 208 9.04 3.89 -13.48
CA LYS A 208 8.85 5.19 -12.85
C LYS A 208 8.35 6.18 -13.91
N LEU A 209 7.13 6.68 -13.74
CA LEU A 209 6.43 7.51 -14.70
C LEU A 209 5.98 8.79 -14.02
N LEU A 210 6.07 9.91 -14.72
CA LEU A 210 5.41 11.12 -14.27
C LEU A 210 4.08 11.20 -15.01
N LEU A 211 2.97 11.20 -14.27
CA LEU A 211 1.65 11.44 -14.85
C LEU A 211 1.56 12.92 -15.16
N LYS A 212 2.07 13.29 -16.34
CA LYS A 212 1.85 14.59 -16.95
C LYS A 212 0.80 14.47 -18.06
N PRO A 213 -0.13 15.43 -18.14
CA PRO A 213 -1.21 15.43 -19.12
C PRO A 213 -0.73 15.51 -20.58
N ASP A 214 0.43 16.12 -20.87
CA ASP A 214 1.09 16.01 -22.18
C ASP A 214 2.56 16.49 -22.13
N LYS A 215 3.39 16.13 -23.13
CA LYS A 215 4.74 16.67 -23.37
C LYS A 215 4.74 18.06 -23.98
N THR A 216 3.67 18.43 -24.68
CA THR A 216 3.51 19.76 -25.34
C THR A 216 3.01 20.84 -24.38
N ILE A 217 2.52 20.43 -23.22
CA ILE A 217 1.88 21.30 -22.25
C ILE A 217 2.91 21.78 -21.23
N THR A 218 3.09 23.10 -21.14
CA THR A 218 3.84 23.75 -20.05
C THR A 218 3.09 23.56 -18.74
N THR A 219 3.72 22.83 -17.82
CA THR A 219 3.29 22.71 -16.42
C THR A 219 4.21 23.59 -15.58
N GLU A 220 3.66 24.49 -14.76
CA GLU A 220 4.45 25.23 -13.76
C GLU A 220 5.20 24.26 -12.82
N PRO A 221 6.34 24.66 -12.20
CA PRO A 221 7.19 23.78 -11.40
C PRO A 221 6.49 23.02 -10.25
N HIS A 222 5.31 23.48 -9.84
CA HIS A 222 4.50 22.96 -8.73
C HIS A 222 3.11 22.44 -9.15
N HIS A 223 2.82 22.33 -10.45
CA HIS A 223 1.52 21.86 -10.96
C HIS A 223 1.61 20.49 -11.64
N ILE A 224 0.61 19.64 -11.34
CA ILE A 224 0.45 18.27 -11.90
C ILE A 224 -0.34 18.30 -13.21
N TRP A 225 -1.17 19.33 -13.38
CA TRP A 225 -2.06 19.51 -14.53
C TRP A 225 -1.54 20.58 -15.50
N PRO A 226 -2.04 20.64 -16.74
CA PRO A 226 -1.70 21.68 -17.70
C PRO A 226 -1.91 23.06 -17.12
N SER A 227 -1.00 23.99 -17.42
CA SER A 227 -1.32 25.42 -17.34
C SER A 227 -2.17 25.80 -18.56
N LEU A 228 -3.38 25.23 -18.66
CA LEU A 228 -4.42 25.72 -19.55
C LEU A 228 -5.07 26.94 -18.88
N SER A 229 -5.54 27.88 -19.70
CA SER A 229 -6.45 28.92 -19.21
C SER A 229 -7.74 28.30 -18.67
N ASP A 230 -8.40 28.96 -17.72
CA ASP A 230 -9.67 28.50 -17.15
C ASP A 230 -10.72 28.21 -18.25
N ASP A 231 -10.71 28.99 -19.34
CA ASP A 231 -11.57 28.81 -20.51
C ASP A 231 -11.27 27.53 -21.30
N GLN A 232 -10.01 27.11 -21.35
CA GLN A 232 -9.61 25.86 -21.99
C GLN A 232 -9.89 24.64 -21.14
N TRP A 233 -9.90 24.79 -19.80
CA TRP A 233 -10.32 23.76 -18.87
C TRP A 233 -11.83 23.51 -18.86
N THR A 234 -12.61 24.55 -19.15
CA THR A 234 -14.08 24.49 -19.13
C THR A 234 -14.67 23.89 -20.41
N LYS A 235 -13.90 23.86 -21.50
CA LYS A 235 -14.29 23.31 -22.82
C LYS A 235 -13.99 21.82 -22.91
#